data_AF-A0A1A8BJ65-F1
#
_entry.id   AF-A0A1A8BJ65-F1
#
_cell.length_a   1.000
_cell.length_b   1.000
_cell.length_c   1.000
_cell.angle_alpha   90.00
_cell.angle_beta   90.00
_cell.angle_gamma   90.00
#
_symmetry.space_group_name_H-M   'P 1'
#
loop_
_entity.id
_entity.type
_entity.pdbx_description
1 polymer ?
#
loop_
_entity_poly.entity_id
_entity_poly.type
_entity_poly.pdbx_seq_one_letter_code
_entity_poly.pdbx_strand_id
1 'polypeptide(L)'
;SSISFIFILYFTVVVVVKKWSIPCPLPQNGTRLRGTFEVSNSSASDCTPKLFVVSVKSAYAIPTMAFSFLCHTAILPIYCELQRPSKSKMQNISNIGIGLSFLLYFISALFGYLTFYGHVKSELLLGYDYYLLGDIMVMSVRVAILLSVLLTVPLIHFPARKAMILLLFGGRSFSWRIHIISTLIILSVVLMLAIFVPDIRTVFGIVGSTTSTCLLFIFPGIFYLKISRSSLKSVDSVGALLLVIFGVMMGVISLSTIIITWIMTP
;
A
#
# COMPACT_ATOMS: atom_id res chain seq x y z
N SER A 1 -13.27 -8.94 2.64
CA SER A 1 -14.14 -9.26 3.78
C SER A 1 -14.66 -7.96 4.37
N SER A 2 -15.97 -7.82 4.62
CA SER A 2 -16.57 -6.60 5.20
C SER A 2 -15.96 -6.24 6.56
N ILE A 3 -15.45 -7.24 7.29
CA ILE A 3 -14.75 -7.07 8.57
C ILE A 3 -13.45 -6.27 8.40
N SER A 4 -12.65 -6.58 7.38
CA SER A 4 -11.40 -5.86 7.10
C SER A 4 -11.66 -4.38 6.82
N PHE A 5 -12.77 -4.07 6.12
CA PHE A 5 -13.17 -2.68 5.87
C PHE A 5 -13.50 -1.94 7.18
N ILE A 6 -14.26 -2.58 8.08
CA ILE A 6 -14.59 -2.00 9.39
C ILE A 6 -13.33 -1.70 10.20
N PHE A 7 -12.34 -2.60 10.19
CA PHE A 7 -11.07 -2.37 10.89
C PHE A 7 -10.25 -1.21 10.30
N ILE A 8 -10.24 -1.05 8.98
CA ILE A 8 -9.57 0.10 8.35
C ILE A 8 -10.34 1.40 8.63
N LEU A 9 -11.67 1.37 8.61
CA LEU A 9 -12.47 2.52 9.01
C LEU A 9 -12.20 2.92 10.47
N TYR A 10 -12.14 1.94 11.37
CA TYR A 10 -11.79 2.15 12.78
C TYR A 10 -10.40 2.78 12.93
N PHE A 11 -9.40 2.27 12.20
CA PHE A 11 -8.06 2.88 12.14
C PHE A 11 -8.12 4.35 11.72
N THR A 12 -8.84 4.68 10.63
CA THR A 12 -8.99 6.07 10.15
C THR A 12 -9.60 6.96 11.24
N VAL A 13 -10.66 6.51 11.91
CA VAL A 13 -11.30 7.27 12.99
C VAL A 13 -10.33 7.51 14.15
N VAL A 14 -9.57 6.49 14.57
CA VAL A 14 -8.60 6.65 15.66
C VAL A 14 -7.48 7.61 15.28
N VAL A 15 -6.97 7.59 14.04
CA VAL A 15 -5.97 8.55 13.55
C VAL A 15 -6.50 9.99 13.64
N VAL A 16 -7.75 10.23 13.24
CA VAL A 16 -8.39 11.54 13.33
C VAL A 16 -8.55 11.99 14.79
N VAL A 17 -8.98 11.09 15.68
CA VAL A 17 -9.14 11.41 17.11
C VAL A 17 -7.79 11.70 17.76
N LYS A 18 -6.78 10.88 17.50
CA LYS A 18 -5.45 11.00 18.11
C LYS A 18 -4.66 12.19 17.62
N LYS A 19 -4.98 12.78 16.47
CA LYS A 19 -4.44 14.08 16.03
C LYS A 19 -4.60 15.17 17.10
N TRP A 20 -5.68 15.13 17.87
CA TRP A 20 -5.98 16.11 18.92
C TRP A 20 -5.38 15.73 20.27
N SER A 21 -4.89 14.49 20.43
CA SER A 21 -4.26 14.02 21.67
C SER A 21 -2.75 14.29 21.72
N ILE A 22 -2.08 14.43 20.57
CA ILE A 22 -0.64 14.70 20.50
C ILE A 22 -0.41 16.21 20.34
N PRO A 23 0.25 16.88 21.31
CA PRO A 23 0.60 18.28 21.18
C PRO A 23 1.74 18.46 20.17
N CYS A 24 1.79 19.64 19.55
CA CYS A 24 2.94 20.11 18.79
C CYS A 24 3.48 21.38 19.48
N PRO A 25 4.79 21.53 19.72
CA PRO A 25 5.92 20.67 19.30
C PRO A 25 5.94 19.28 19.95
N LEU A 26 6.46 18.29 19.22
CA LEU A 26 6.54 16.89 19.70
C LEU A 26 7.50 16.79 20.89
N PRO A 27 7.14 16.07 21.97
CA PRO A 27 8.02 15.91 23.13
C PRO A 27 9.29 15.13 22.75
N GLN A 28 10.46 15.66 23.11
CA GLN A 28 11.76 15.07 22.73
C GLN A 28 11.99 13.65 23.29
N ASN A 29 11.34 13.31 24.41
CA ASN A 29 11.35 11.96 24.98
C ASN A 29 9.90 11.45 25.11
N GLY A 30 9.59 10.30 24.48
CA GLY A 30 8.27 9.66 24.49
C GLY A 30 7.71 9.26 25.87
N THR A 31 8.44 9.57 26.95
CA THR A 31 8.12 9.24 28.34
C THR A 31 7.57 10.39 29.19
N ARG A 32 7.40 11.62 28.67
CA ARG A 32 6.92 12.78 29.48
C ARG A 32 5.55 13.32 29.08
N LEU A 33 4.53 12.47 28.96
CA LEU A 33 3.14 12.95 28.83
C LEU A 33 2.45 13.24 30.19
N ARG A 34 3.20 13.26 31.31
CA ARG A 34 2.62 13.39 32.67
C ARG A 34 3.26 14.45 33.59
N GLY A 35 4.05 15.38 33.09
CA GLY A 35 4.59 16.45 33.94
C GLY A 35 5.12 17.63 33.15
N THR A 36 4.56 18.81 33.45
CA THR A 36 5.04 20.18 33.16
C THR A 36 5.60 20.44 31.77
N PHE A 37 4.87 21.25 31.01
CA PHE A 37 5.28 21.89 29.76
C PHE A 37 6.57 22.70 29.96
N GLU A 38 7.74 22.10 29.74
CA GLU A 38 8.93 22.86 29.39
C GLU A 38 8.87 23.15 27.90
N VAL A 39 8.47 24.39 27.58
CA VAL A 39 8.63 24.98 26.26
C VAL A 39 10.12 25.17 26.01
N SER A 40 10.80 24.09 25.66
CA SER A 40 12.11 24.19 25.03
C SER A 40 11.93 24.84 23.66
N ASN A 41 12.92 25.66 23.29
CA ASN A 41 12.98 26.59 22.16
C ASN A 41 12.89 25.91 20.77
N SER A 42 11.88 25.08 20.53
CA SER A 42 11.56 24.48 19.24
C SER A 42 10.88 25.53 18.38
N SER A 43 11.53 25.87 17.28
CA SER A 43 11.07 26.82 16.28
C SER A 43 9.65 26.50 15.84
N ALA A 44 8.76 27.50 15.90
CA ALA A 44 7.36 27.42 15.44
C ALA A 44 7.19 26.85 14.01
N SER A 45 8.26 26.78 13.22
CA SER A 45 8.33 26.13 11.92
C SER A 45 8.06 24.61 11.94
N ASP A 46 8.31 23.90 13.04
CA ASP A 46 8.17 22.43 13.07
C ASP A 46 6.72 21.96 13.05
N CYS A 47 5.80 22.83 13.49
CA CYS A 47 4.35 22.60 13.47
C CYS A 47 3.66 23.18 12.22
N THR A 48 4.44 23.61 11.22
CA THR A 48 3.90 24.12 9.96
C THR A 48 3.93 23.05 8.86
N PRO A 49 2.83 22.86 8.11
CA PRO A 49 2.79 21.89 7.03
C PRO A 49 3.70 22.33 5.88
N LYS A 50 4.59 21.44 5.44
CA LYS A 50 5.43 21.66 4.26
C LYS A 50 4.74 21.03 3.05
N LEU A 51 4.18 21.87 2.17
CA LEU A 51 3.35 21.43 1.04
C LEU A 51 4.14 20.73 -0.07
N PHE A 52 5.36 21.19 -0.37
CA PHE A 52 6.21 20.60 -1.40
C PHE A 52 7.63 20.40 -0.88
N VAL A 53 8.01 19.14 -0.70
CA VAL A 53 9.38 18.72 -0.41
C VAL A 53 9.74 17.60 -1.38
N VAL A 54 10.60 17.91 -2.34
CA VAL A 54 11.16 16.92 -3.26
C VAL A 54 12.41 16.34 -2.60
N SER A 55 12.32 15.07 -2.21
CA SER A 55 13.41 14.34 -1.57
C SER A 55 13.50 12.93 -2.15
N VAL A 56 14.58 12.20 -1.86
CA VAL A 56 14.72 10.78 -2.20
C VAL A 56 13.54 9.96 -1.65
N LYS A 57 12.97 10.36 -0.51
CA LYS A 57 11.75 9.75 0.07
C LYS A 57 10.53 9.86 -0.86
N SER A 58 10.46 10.91 -1.67
CA SER A 58 9.36 11.11 -2.64
C SER A 58 9.38 10.07 -3.75
N ALA A 59 10.53 9.45 -4.05
CA ALA A 59 10.65 8.36 -5.02
C ALA A 59 9.93 7.07 -4.56
N TYR A 60 9.71 6.91 -3.24
CA TYR A 60 8.93 5.79 -2.70
C TYR A 60 7.41 6.08 -2.74
N ALA A 61 7.00 7.34 -2.81
CA ALA A 61 5.60 7.74 -2.67
C ALA A 61 4.72 7.28 -3.85
N ILE A 62 5.14 7.57 -5.09
CA ILE A 62 4.37 7.20 -6.29
C ILE A 62 4.20 5.68 -6.41
N PRO A 63 5.26 4.85 -6.29
CA PRO A 63 5.13 3.39 -6.26
C PRO A 63 4.24 2.87 -5.15
N THR A 64 4.34 3.44 -3.94
CA THR A 64 3.53 3.02 -2.79
C THR A 64 2.05 3.34 -3.04
N MET A 65 1.74 4.51 -3.63
CA MET A 65 0.38 4.84 -4.04
C MET A 65 -0.13 3.88 -5.12
N ALA A 66 0.67 3.58 -6.14
CA ALA A 66 0.31 2.61 -7.17
C ALA A 66 0.03 1.22 -6.55
N PHE A 67 0.87 0.77 -5.62
CA PHE A 67 0.64 -0.46 -4.87
C PHE A 67 -0.64 -0.43 -4.02
N SER A 68 -0.94 0.70 -3.38
CA SER A 68 -2.12 0.83 -2.51
C SER A 68 -3.45 0.70 -3.25
N PHE A 69 -3.49 1.08 -4.54
CA PHE A 69 -4.66 0.96 -5.41
C PHE A 69 -4.64 -0.30 -6.29
N LEU A 70 -3.79 -1.28 -5.95
CA LEU A 70 -3.65 -2.52 -6.70
C LEU A 70 -4.80 -3.50 -6.41
N CYS A 71 -5.98 -3.27 -6.98
CA CYS A 71 -7.16 -4.12 -6.74
C CYS A 71 -7.46 -5.14 -7.85
N HIS A 72 -6.74 -5.08 -8.98
CA HIS A 72 -7.08 -5.80 -10.20
C HIS A 72 -7.03 -7.33 -10.07
N THR A 73 -6.21 -7.88 -9.15
CA THR A 73 -6.14 -9.33 -8.89
C THR A 73 -7.42 -9.89 -8.26
N ALA A 74 -8.20 -9.05 -7.57
CA ALA A 74 -9.46 -9.42 -6.94
C ALA A 74 -10.67 -9.27 -7.87
N ILE A 75 -10.53 -8.55 -8.99
CA ILE A 75 -11.64 -8.24 -9.91
C ILE A 75 -12.27 -9.52 -10.48
N LEU A 76 -11.46 -10.46 -10.98
CA LEU A 76 -11.99 -11.67 -11.62
C LEU A 76 -12.78 -12.57 -10.65
N PRO A 77 -12.25 -12.92 -9.45
CA PRO A 77 -13.04 -13.64 -8.45
C PRO A 77 -14.35 -12.93 -8.08
N ILE A 78 -14.31 -11.60 -7.86
CA ILE A 78 -15.51 -10.83 -7.51
C ILE A 78 -16.53 -10.87 -8.65
N TYR A 79 -16.09 -10.76 -9.90
CA TYR A 79 -16.95 -10.82 -11.07
C TYR A 79 -17.66 -12.18 -11.20
N CYS A 80 -16.96 -13.27 -10.91
CA CYS A 80 -17.51 -14.63 -10.96
C CYS A 80 -18.56 -14.89 -9.86
N GLU A 81 -18.41 -14.28 -8.69
CA GLU A 81 -19.35 -14.41 -7.57
C GLU A 81 -20.54 -13.43 -7.65
N LEU A 82 -20.49 -12.46 -8.56
CA LEU A 82 -21.52 -11.44 -8.68
C LEU A 82 -22.83 -12.01 -9.25
N GLN A 83 -23.95 -11.74 -8.57
CA GLN A 83 -25.27 -12.14 -9.05
C GLN A 83 -25.63 -11.39 -10.36
N ARG A 84 -25.76 -12.15 -11.46
CA ARG A 84 -25.98 -11.65 -12.83
C ARG A 84 -24.88 -10.66 -13.24
N PRO A 85 -23.67 -11.17 -13.55
CA PRO A 85 -22.51 -10.32 -13.79
C PRO A 85 -22.63 -9.55 -15.10
N SER A 86 -22.26 -8.27 -15.08
CA SER A 86 -22.19 -7.44 -16.29
C SER A 86 -21.04 -6.44 -16.18
N LYS A 87 -20.51 -5.99 -17.32
CA LYS A 87 -19.38 -5.03 -17.36
C LYS A 87 -19.71 -3.74 -16.63
N SER A 88 -20.91 -3.19 -16.86
CA SER A 88 -21.36 -1.94 -16.21
C SER A 88 -21.49 -2.08 -14.70
N LYS A 89 -22.07 -3.18 -14.21
CA LYS A 89 -22.17 -3.44 -12.76
C LYS A 89 -20.78 -3.57 -12.13
N MET A 90 -19.87 -4.30 -12.76
CA MET A 90 -18.52 -4.47 -12.24
C MET A 90 -17.75 -3.15 -12.22
N GLN A 91 -17.90 -2.32 -13.26
CA GLN A 91 -17.31 -0.99 -13.30
C GLN A 91 -17.83 -0.11 -12.15
N ASN A 92 -19.15 -0.12 -11.91
CA ASN A 92 -19.74 0.64 -10.81
C ASN A 92 -19.21 0.17 -9.44
N ILE A 93 -19.17 -1.14 -9.22
CA ILE A 93 -18.61 -1.73 -7.98
C ILE A 93 -17.14 -1.32 -7.80
N SER A 94 -16.34 -1.38 -8.87
CA SER A 94 -14.94 -0.96 -8.84
C SER A 94 -14.79 0.53 -8.55
N ASN A 95 -15.59 1.38 -9.18
CA ASN A 95 -15.54 2.84 -8.97
C ASN A 95 -15.90 3.21 -7.53
N ILE A 96 -16.96 2.61 -6.98
CA ILE A 96 -17.35 2.80 -5.57
C ILE A 96 -16.24 2.31 -4.64
N GLY A 97 -15.67 1.12 -4.91
CA GLY A 97 -14.59 0.55 -4.09
C GLY A 97 -13.32 1.39 -4.08
N ILE A 98 -12.88 1.88 -5.25
CA ILE A 98 -11.72 2.75 -5.39
C ILE A 98 -11.98 4.10 -4.73
N GLY A 99 -13.14 4.71 -4.96
CA GLY A 99 -13.51 6.00 -4.37
C GLY A 99 -13.55 5.95 -2.83
N LEU A 100 -14.12 4.88 -2.27
CA LEU A 100 -14.16 4.69 -0.82
C LEU A 100 -12.77 4.44 -0.24
N SER A 101 -11.93 3.66 -0.92
CA SER A 101 -10.54 3.43 -0.52
C SER A 101 -9.73 4.73 -0.55
N PHE A 102 -9.90 5.53 -1.60
CA PHE A 102 -9.27 6.85 -1.72
C PHE A 102 -9.64 7.76 -0.55
N LEU A 103 -10.93 7.84 -0.19
CA LEU A 103 -11.38 8.67 0.92
C LEU A 103 -10.73 8.26 2.26
N LEU A 104 -10.71 6.96 2.56
CA LEU A 104 -10.11 6.45 3.80
C LEU A 104 -8.61 6.66 3.85
N TYR A 105 -7.90 6.41 2.75
CA TYR A 105 -6.47 6.64 2.64
C TYR A 105 -6.13 8.12 2.74
N PHE A 106 -6.91 8.99 2.08
CA PHE A 106 -6.69 10.43 2.12
C PHE A 106 -6.87 11.00 3.52
N ILE A 107 -7.96 10.67 4.22
CA ILE A 107 -8.20 11.13 5.60
C ILE A 107 -7.08 10.61 6.52
N SER A 108 -6.74 9.32 6.43
CA SER A 108 -5.68 8.73 7.26
C SER A 108 -4.31 9.39 7.00
N ALA A 109 -3.97 9.63 5.74
CA ALA A 109 -2.71 10.26 5.36
C ALA A 109 -2.64 11.73 5.79
N LEU A 110 -3.74 12.48 5.62
CA LEU A 110 -3.82 13.89 6.01
C LEU A 110 -3.67 14.05 7.52
N PHE A 111 -4.51 13.37 8.31
CA PHE A 111 -4.46 13.49 9.77
C PHE A 111 -3.21 12.82 10.37
N GLY A 112 -2.73 11.73 9.77
CA GLY A 112 -1.46 11.10 10.14
C GLY A 112 -0.26 12.02 9.91
N TYR A 113 -0.21 12.71 8.76
CA TYR A 113 0.82 13.71 8.49
C TYR A 113 0.71 14.92 9.43
N LEU A 114 -0.48 15.49 9.61
CA LEU A 114 -0.69 16.61 10.52
C LEU A 114 -0.40 16.26 11.99
N THR A 115 -0.36 14.98 12.35
CA THR A 115 -0.02 14.55 13.71
C THR A 115 1.49 14.64 13.98
N PHE A 116 2.34 14.27 13.01
CA PHE A 116 3.79 14.16 13.22
C PHE A 116 4.64 15.12 12.35
N TYR A 117 4.02 15.83 11.41
CA TYR A 117 4.65 16.75 10.47
C TYR A 117 5.91 16.17 9.80
N GLY A 118 7.08 16.78 10.03
CA GLY A 118 8.35 16.33 9.45
C GLY A 118 8.89 15.00 10.01
N HIS A 119 8.29 14.47 11.08
CA HIS A 119 8.78 13.32 11.84
C HIS A 119 7.93 12.05 11.66
N VAL A 120 7.21 11.92 10.54
CA VAL A 120 6.44 10.71 10.20
C VAL A 120 7.38 9.52 9.95
N LYS A 121 7.18 8.42 10.70
CA LYS A 121 7.89 7.15 10.51
C LYS A 121 7.38 6.37 9.28
N SER A 122 8.10 5.34 8.84
CA SER A 122 7.65 4.43 7.75
C SER A 122 6.31 3.77 8.07
N GLU A 123 6.07 3.48 9.35
CA GLU A 123 4.81 2.95 9.85
C GLU A 123 4.17 3.96 10.81
N LEU A 124 2.92 4.30 10.55
CA LEU A 124 2.21 5.29 11.36
C LEU A 124 1.99 4.81 12.80
N LEU A 125 1.69 3.52 13.00
CA LEU A 125 1.48 2.94 14.33
C LEU A 125 2.75 2.96 15.19
N LEU A 126 3.95 2.80 14.59
CA LEU A 126 5.22 2.95 15.32
C LEU A 126 5.49 4.39 15.76
N GLY A 127 4.87 5.36 15.08
CA GLY A 127 4.83 6.75 15.54
C GLY A 127 3.97 6.87 16.79
N TYR A 128 2.72 6.39 16.72
CA TYR A 128 1.80 6.44 17.87
C TYR A 128 2.30 5.67 19.09
N ASP A 129 2.89 4.48 18.92
CA ASP A 129 3.45 3.66 20.00
C ASP A 129 4.59 4.40 20.73
N TYR A 130 5.40 5.17 19.99
CA TYR A 130 6.50 5.95 20.55
C TYR A 130 6.04 7.13 21.42
N TYR A 131 4.95 7.79 21.05
CA TYR A 131 4.45 8.98 21.77
C TYR A 131 3.29 8.70 22.74
N LEU A 132 2.51 7.64 22.52
CA LEU A 132 1.39 7.21 23.38
C LEU A 132 1.58 5.75 23.83
N LEU A 133 2.66 5.52 24.57
CA LEU A 133 2.96 4.18 25.09
C LEU A 133 1.80 3.66 25.97
N GLY A 134 1.27 2.49 25.62
CA GLY A 134 0.22 1.82 26.41
C GLY A 134 -1.20 2.39 26.25
N ASP A 135 -1.44 3.28 25.30
CA ASP A 135 -2.80 3.77 25.03
C ASP A 135 -3.70 2.66 24.47
N ILE A 136 -4.80 2.41 25.18
CA ILE A 136 -5.72 1.30 24.88
C ILE A 136 -6.28 1.39 23.45
N MET A 137 -6.55 2.60 22.94
CA MET A 137 -7.08 2.78 21.58
C MET A 137 -6.02 2.49 20.50
N VAL A 138 -4.75 2.84 20.76
CA VAL A 138 -3.67 2.54 19.80
C VAL A 138 -3.40 1.03 19.78
N MET A 139 -3.41 0.39 20.95
CA MET A 139 -3.23 -1.07 21.06
C MET A 139 -4.39 -1.83 20.41
N SER A 140 -5.64 -1.41 20.61
CA SER A 140 -6.81 -2.05 19.98
C SER A 140 -6.76 -1.95 18.45
N VAL A 141 -6.36 -0.80 17.90
CA VAL A 141 -6.16 -0.62 16.46
C VAL A 141 -5.07 -1.54 15.91
N ARG A 142 -3.97 -1.72 16.64
CA ARG A 142 -2.89 -2.64 16.26
C ARG A 142 -3.40 -4.07 16.14
N VAL A 143 -4.19 -4.53 17.11
CA VAL A 143 -4.82 -5.87 17.08
C VAL A 143 -5.83 -5.98 15.93
N ALA A 144 -6.64 -4.95 15.70
CA ALA A 144 -7.62 -4.94 14.61
C ALA A 144 -6.96 -5.03 13.22
N ILE A 145 -5.87 -4.29 13.00
CA ILE A 145 -5.10 -4.36 11.75
C ILE A 145 -4.43 -5.72 11.60
N LEU A 146 -3.83 -6.27 12.68
CA LEU A 146 -3.25 -7.61 12.65
C LEU A 146 -4.29 -8.66 12.23
N LEU A 147 -5.48 -8.61 12.83
CA LEU A 147 -6.57 -9.52 12.47
C LEU A 147 -7.04 -9.30 11.02
N SER A 148 -7.14 -8.05 10.56
CA SER A 148 -7.49 -7.71 9.17
C SER A 148 -6.50 -8.33 8.18
N VAL A 149 -5.20 -8.22 8.46
CA VAL A 149 -4.13 -8.78 7.63
C VAL A 149 -4.21 -10.30 7.63
N LEU A 150 -4.36 -10.94 8.80
CA LEU A 150 -4.50 -12.40 8.91
C LEU A 150 -5.69 -12.94 8.09
N LEU A 151 -6.83 -12.24 8.11
CA LEU A 151 -8.00 -12.61 7.30
C LEU A 151 -7.78 -12.41 5.79
N THR A 152 -6.86 -11.54 5.41
CA THR A 152 -6.56 -11.22 4.00
C THR A 152 -5.53 -12.18 3.40
N VAL A 153 -4.62 -12.73 4.21
CA VAL A 153 -3.56 -13.66 3.74
C VAL A 153 -4.12 -14.84 2.93
N PRO A 154 -5.17 -15.59 3.37
CA PRO A 154 -5.71 -16.70 2.59
C PRO A 154 -6.24 -16.28 1.21
N LEU A 155 -6.85 -15.09 1.12
CA LEU A 155 -7.45 -14.56 -0.09
C LEU A 155 -6.39 -14.24 -1.15
N ILE A 156 -5.23 -13.74 -0.74
CA ILE A 156 -4.10 -13.43 -1.64
C ILE A 156 -3.28 -14.68 -1.94
N HIS A 157 -3.12 -15.57 -0.95
CA HIS A 157 -2.34 -16.78 -1.11
C HIS A 157 -3.01 -17.77 -2.09
N PHE A 158 -4.34 -17.81 -2.15
CA PHE A 158 -5.05 -18.68 -3.09
C PHE A 158 -4.70 -18.43 -4.57
N PRO A 159 -4.86 -17.21 -5.12
CA PRO A 159 -4.47 -16.92 -6.50
C PRO A 159 -2.96 -17.02 -6.71
N ALA A 160 -2.13 -16.64 -5.71
CA ALA A 160 -0.68 -16.80 -5.81
C ALA A 160 -0.27 -18.27 -6.02
N ARG A 161 -0.85 -19.19 -5.24
CA ARG A 161 -0.63 -20.63 -5.41
C ARG A 161 -1.13 -21.13 -6.76
N LYS A 162 -2.32 -20.72 -7.18
CA LYS A 162 -2.87 -21.08 -8.50
C LYS A 162 -1.94 -20.63 -9.63
N ALA A 163 -1.44 -19.39 -9.58
CA ALA A 163 -0.51 -18.85 -10.56
C ALA A 163 0.81 -19.64 -10.58
N MET A 164 1.39 -19.94 -9.41
CA MET A 164 2.64 -20.68 -9.33
C MET A 164 2.52 -22.12 -9.82
N ILE A 165 1.43 -22.83 -9.46
CA ILE A 165 1.18 -24.19 -9.97
C ILE A 165 1.02 -24.16 -11.49
N LEU A 166 0.27 -23.19 -12.03
CA LEU A 166 0.06 -23.04 -13.46
C LEU A 166 1.37 -22.78 -14.21
N LEU A 167 2.25 -21.94 -13.65
CA LEU A 167 3.55 -21.60 -14.24
C LEU A 167 4.55 -22.76 -14.20
N LEU A 168 4.61 -23.53 -13.11
CA LEU A 168 5.62 -24.58 -12.92
C LEU A 168 5.18 -25.96 -13.45
N PHE A 169 3.91 -26.30 -13.32
CA PHE A 169 3.40 -27.65 -13.59
C PHE A 169 2.33 -27.68 -14.70
N GLY A 170 1.96 -26.52 -15.25
CA GLY A 170 0.90 -26.40 -16.25
C GLY A 170 -0.50 -26.71 -15.69
N GLY A 171 -1.47 -26.89 -16.58
CA GLY A 171 -2.85 -27.25 -16.23
C GLY A 171 -3.04 -28.71 -15.78
N ARG A 172 -2.06 -29.30 -15.09
CA ARG A 172 -2.15 -30.69 -14.58
C ARG A 172 -3.27 -30.81 -13.54
N SER A 173 -3.78 -32.04 -13.39
CA SER A 173 -4.82 -32.36 -12.43
C SER A 173 -4.39 -32.09 -10.98
N PHE A 174 -5.36 -31.84 -10.12
CA PHE A 174 -5.16 -31.53 -8.71
C PHE A 174 -4.37 -32.65 -8.01
N SER A 175 -3.29 -32.30 -7.32
CA SER A 175 -2.58 -33.21 -6.41
C SER A 175 -2.22 -32.51 -5.10
N TRP A 176 -2.45 -33.22 -3.98
CA TRP A 176 -2.17 -32.72 -2.64
C TRP A 176 -0.68 -32.40 -2.43
N ARG A 177 0.22 -33.24 -2.97
CA ARG A 177 1.67 -33.03 -2.86
C ARG A 177 2.10 -31.72 -3.49
N ILE A 178 1.67 -31.42 -4.73
CA ILE A 178 2.00 -30.15 -5.40
C ILE A 178 1.41 -28.97 -4.63
N HIS A 179 0.20 -29.10 -4.07
CA HIS A 179 -0.44 -28.03 -3.30
C HIS A 179 0.32 -27.69 -2.00
N ILE A 180 0.73 -28.70 -1.24
CA ILE A 180 1.48 -28.53 0.00
C ILE A 180 2.85 -27.92 -0.29
N ILE A 181 3.61 -28.52 -1.22
CA ILE A 181 4.94 -28.03 -1.60
C ILE A 181 4.86 -26.58 -2.08
N SER A 182 3.87 -26.28 -2.93
CA SER A 182 3.66 -24.92 -3.43
C SER A 182 3.40 -23.92 -2.31
N THR A 183 2.57 -24.30 -1.35
CA THR A 183 2.26 -23.43 -0.21
C THR A 183 3.49 -23.21 0.67
N LEU A 184 4.28 -24.25 0.93
CA LEU A 184 5.53 -24.15 1.69
C LEU A 184 6.55 -23.25 1.00
N ILE A 185 6.70 -23.34 -0.32
CA ILE A 185 7.61 -22.47 -1.08
C ILE A 185 7.19 -21.01 -0.96
N ILE A 186 5.91 -20.69 -1.19
CA ILE A 186 5.40 -19.32 -1.11
C ILE A 186 5.61 -18.76 0.31
N LEU A 187 5.25 -19.51 1.34
CA LEU A 187 5.43 -19.08 2.73
C LEU A 187 6.91 -18.91 3.10
N SER A 188 7.79 -19.80 2.64
CA SER A 188 9.22 -19.69 2.88
C SER A 188 9.81 -18.43 2.26
N VAL A 189 9.41 -18.07 1.04
CA VAL A 189 9.89 -16.83 0.38
C VAL A 189 9.41 -15.59 1.12
N VAL A 190 8.12 -15.56 1.52
CA VAL A 190 7.56 -14.45 2.29
C VAL A 190 8.25 -14.32 3.66
N LEU A 191 8.51 -15.43 4.35
CA LEU A 191 9.20 -15.42 5.64
C LEU A 191 10.63 -14.94 5.52
N MET A 192 11.37 -15.39 4.51
CA MET A 192 12.73 -14.91 4.26
C MET A 192 12.74 -13.40 4.01
N LEU A 193 11.82 -12.89 3.19
CA LEU A 193 11.71 -11.46 2.94
C LEU A 193 11.41 -10.67 4.22
N ALA A 194 10.52 -11.19 5.09
CA ALA A 194 10.20 -10.55 6.36
C ALA A 194 11.38 -10.52 7.36
N ILE A 195 12.27 -11.52 7.32
CA ILE A 195 13.46 -11.57 8.19
C ILE A 195 14.56 -10.63 7.68
N PHE A 196 14.79 -10.59 6.36
CA PHE A 196 15.89 -9.83 5.78
C PHE A 196 15.57 -8.35 5.51
N VAL A 197 14.30 -7.98 5.34
CA VAL A 197 13.90 -6.60 5.02
C VAL A 197 13.06 -6.01 6.17
N PRO A 198 13.68 -5.27 7.11
CA PRO A 198 12.99 -4.76 8.30
C PRO A 198 12.12 -3.52 8.04
N ASP A 199 12.30 -2.84 6.91
CA ASP A 199 11.53 -1.62 6.57
C ASP A 199 10.46 -1.90 5.52
N ILE A 200 9.20 -1.75 5.93
CA ILE A 200 8.04 -1.97 5.06
C ILE A 200 7.97 -1.00 3.88
N ARG A 201 8.49 0.23 4.05
CA ARG A 201 8.50 1.25 2.98
C ARG A 201 9.35 0.77 1.81
N THR A 202 10.48 0.13 2.08
CA THR A 202 11.35 -0.45 1.04
C THR A 202 10.63 -1.56 0.28
N VAL A 203 9.95 -2.47 0.98
CA VAL A 203 9.15 -3.54 0.34
C VAL A 203 8.06 -2.96 -0.56
N PHE A 204 7.27 -2.00 -0.06
CA PHE A 204 6.22 -1.36 -0.84
C PHE A 204 6.76 -0.54 -2.02
N GLY A 205 7.90 0.11 -1.85
CA GLY A 205 8.59 0.82 -2.94
C GLY A 205 9.01 -0.12 -4.07
N ILE A 206 9.66 -1.25 -3.76
CA ILE A 206 10.14 -2.22 -4.76
C ILE A 206 8.95 -2.91 -5.45
N VAL A 207 7.99 -3.43 -4.68
CA VAL A 207 6.82 -4.12 -5.24
C VAL A 207 5.96 -3.15 -6.06
N GLY A 208 5.80 -1.91 -5.60
CA GLY A 208 5.09 -0.85 -6.32
C GLY A 208 5.76 -0.46 -7.63
N SER A 209 7.09 -0.28 -7.62
CA SER A 209 7.84 0.19 -8.80
C SER A 209 8.00 -0.90 -9.86
N THR A 210 7.91 -2.17 -9.46
CA THR A 210 8.00 -3.31 -10.38
C THR A 210 6.61 -3.83 -10.73
N THR A 211 5.98 -4.54 -9.81
CA THR A 211 4.76 -5.32 -10.04
C THR A 211 3.57 -4.42 -10.29
N SER A 212 3.33 -3.41 -9.43
CA SER A 212 2.19 -2.50 -9.61
C SER A 212 2.34 -1.62 -10.83
N THR A 213 3.55 -1.17 -11.13
CA THR A 213 3.84 -0.36 -12.32
C THR A 213 3.55 -1.13 -13.61
N CYS A 214 3.97 -2.39 -13.67
CA CYS A 214 3.65 -3.27 -14.79
C CYS A 214 2.13 -3.47 -14.94
N LEU A 215 1.44 -3.81 -13.84
CA LEU A 215 0.03 -4.19 -13.87
C LEU A 215 -0.93 -3.01 -14.09
N LEU A 216 -0.58 -1.82 -13.60
CA LEU A 216 -1.46 -0.64 -13.66
C LEU A 216 -1.20 0.23 -14.89
N PHE A 217 0.05 0.36 -15.34
CA PHE A 217 0.41 1.30 -16.39
C PHE A 217 0.82 0.58 -17.68
N ILE A 218 1.75 -0.37 -17.60
CA ILE A 218 2.38 -0.97 -18.77
C ILE A 218 1.44 -1.97 -19.47
N PHE A 219 0.96 -2.99 -18.76
CA PHE A 219 0.15 -4.05 -19.36
C PHE A 219 -1.18 -3.56 -19.93
N PRO A 220 -1.97 -2.72 -19.24
CA PRO A 220 -3.21 -2.20 -19.81
C PRO A 220 -2.96 -1.40 -21.11
N GLY A 221 -1.91 -0.59 -21.14
CA GLY A 221 -1.52 0.17 -22.33
C GLY A 221 -1.09 -0.73 -23.49
N ILE A 222 -0.25 -1.74 -23.23
CA ILE A 222 0.17 -2.72 -24.26
C ILE A 222 -1.03 -3.53 -24.76
N PHE A 223 -1.90 -4.01 -23.86
CA PHE A 223 -3.08 -4.78 -24.25
C PHE A 223 -4.03 -3.94 -25.10
N TYR A 224 -4.26 -2.69 -24.73
CA TYR A 224 -5.07 -1.77 -25.53
C TYR A 224 -4.47 -1.57 -26.93
N LEU A 225 -3.17 -1.25 -27.03
CA LEU A 225 -2.50 -1.02 -28.31
C LEU A 225 -2.46 -2.26 -29.21
N LYS A 226 -2.38 -3.47 -28.63
CA LYS A 226 -2.41 -4.71 -29.41
C LYS A 226 -3.82 -5.13 -29.84
N ILE A 227 -4.84 -4.85 -29.04
CA ILE A 227 -6.21 -5.30 -29.30
C ILE A 227 -7.02 -4.27 -30.11
N SER A 228 -6.72 -2.99 -29.95
CA SER A 228 -7.38 -1.91 -30.65
C SER A 228 -6.99 -1.91 -32.12
N ARG A 229 -7.97 -1.94 -33.01
CA ARG A 229 -7.77 -1.75 -34.45
C ARG A 229 -7.74 -0.28 -34.87
N SER A 230 -7.77 0.64 -33.90
CA SER A 230 -7.74 2.07 -34.17
C SER A 230 -6.37 2.51 -34.66
N SER A 231 -6.32 3.60 -35.44
CA SER A 231 -5.06 4.20 -35.88
C SER A 231 -4.21 4.56 -34.66
N LEU A 232 -2.88 4.38 -34.77
CA LEU A 232 -1.93 4.78 -33.73
C LEU A 232 -1.95 6.28 -33.42
N LYS A 233 -2.55 7.09 -34.29
CA LYS A 233 -2.77 8.53 -34.09
C LYS A 233 -4.08 8.87 -33.36
N SER A 234 -4.92 7.89 -33.04
CA SER A 234 -6.12 8.11 -32.23
C SER A 234 -5.75 8.58 -30.83
N VAL A 235 -6.54 9.49 -30.26
CA VAL A 235 -6.33 10.03 -28.91
C VAL A 235 -6.17 8.91 -27.87
N ASP A 236 -6.99 7.85 -27.99
CA ASP A 236 -6.95 6.71 -27.07
C ASP A 236 -5.65 5.89 -27.20
N SER A 237 -5.16 5.71 -28.42
CA SER A 237 -3.89 5.02 -28.70
C SER A 237 -2.69 5.82 -28.21
N VAL A 238 -2.71 7.14 -28.40
CA VAL A 238 -1.69 8.04 -27.85
C VAL A 238 -1.73 8.01 -26.31
N GLY A 239 -2.92 8.05 -25.71
CA GLY A 239 -3.09 7.92 -24.26
C GLY A 239 -2.54 6.60 -23.71
N ALA A 240 -2.82 5.48 -24.38
CA ALA A 240 -2.29 4.18 -24.00
C ALA A 240 -0.75 4.12 -24.12
N LEU A 241 -0.17 4.72 -25.17
CA LEU A 241 1.28 4.80 -25.33
C LEU A 241 1.94 5.66 -24.24
N LEU A 242 1.36 6.82 -23.94
CA LEU A 242 1.83 7.70 -22.85
C LEU A 242 1.77 6.99 -21.50
N LEU A 243 0.73 6.19 -21.25
CA LEU A 243 0.60 5.39 -20.04
C LEU A 243 1.74 4.37 -19.90
N VAL A 244 2.11 3.70 -20.99
CA VAL A 244 3.25 2.76 -21.01
C VAL A 244 4.57 3.49 -20.73
N ILE A 245 4.82 4.60 -21.42
CA ILE A 245 6.05 5.39 -21.23
C ILE A 245 6.16 5.88 -19.78
N PHE A 246 5.07 6.43 -19.25
CA PHE A 246 4.99 6.86 -17.86
C PHE A 246 5.28 5.71 -16.89
N GLY A 247 4.69 4.54 -17.12
CA GLY A 247 4.95 3.34 -16.32
C GLY A 247 6.43 2.95 -16.34
N VAL A 248 7.03 2.85 -17.53
CA VAL A 248 8.46 2.48 -17.66
C VAL A 248 9.36 3.50 -16.95
N MET A 249 9.14 4.80 -17.17
CA MET A 249 9.92 5.85 -16.52
C MET A 249 9.78 5.80 -15.00
N MET A 250 8.55 5.72 -14.49
CA MET A 250 8.28 5.69 -13.06
C MET A 250 8.88 4.45 -12.39
N GLY A 251 8.77 3.28 -13.03
CA GLY A 251 9.35 2.04 -12.54
C GLY A 251 10.86 2.09 -12.48
N VAL A 252 11.54 2.52 -13.56
CA VAL A 252 13.01 2.60 -13.63
C VAL A 252 13.57 3.62 -12.64
N ILE A 253 13.00 4.82 -12.59
CA ILE A 253 13.47 5.89 -11.69
C ILE A 253 13.29 5.47 -10.23
N SER A 254 12.12 4.96 -9.87
CA SER A 254 11.83 4.56 -8.50
C SER A 254 12.67 3.35 -8.08
N LEU A 255 12.78 2.32 -8.92
CA LEU A 255 13.58 1.14 -8.58
C LEU A 255 15.06 1.50 -8.41
N SER A 256 15.62 2.33 -9.30
CA SER A 256 17.02 2.75 -9.23
C SER A 256 17.30 3.54 -7.97
N THR A 257 16.45 4.50 -7.63
CA THR A 257 16.61 5.31 -6.40
C THR A 257 16.49 4.47 -5.13
N ILE A 258 15.57 3.50 -5.10
CA ILE A 258 15.40 2.60 -3.95
C ILE A 258 16.65 1.72 -3.76
N ILE A 259 17.16 1.12 -4.84
CA ILE A 259 18.37 0.28 -4.79
C ILE A 259 19.58 1.09 -4.33
N ILE A 260 19.79 2.28 -4.90
CA ILE A 260 20.88 3.16 -4.50
C ILE A 260 20.78 3.51 -3.01
N THR A 261 19.59 3.88 -2.55
CA THR A 261 19.36 4.21 -1.14
C THR A 261 19.71 3.02 -0.25
N TRP A 262 19.26 1.81 -0.61
CA TRP A 262 19.53 0.59 0.16
C TRP A 262 21.03 0.25 0.23
N ILE A 263 21.78 0.45 -0.85
CA ILE A 263 23.24 0.24 -0.87
C ILE A 263 23.96 1.30 -0.02
N MET A 264 23.50 2.55 -0.05
CA MET A 264 24.16 3.67 0.64
C MET A 264 23.83 3.74 2.14
N THR A 265 22.71 3.17 2.58
CA THR A 265 22.32 3.05 3.99
C THR A 265 22.24 1.57 4.39
N PRO A 266 23.39 0.92 4.69
CA PRO A 266 23.40 -0.46 5.15
C PRO A 266 22.72 -0.66 6.51
#